data_AF-A0A6G1RV55-F1
#
_entry.id   AF-A0A6G1RV55-F1
#
_cell.length_a   1.000
_cell.length_b   1.000
_cell.length_c   1.000
_cell.angle_alpha   90.00
_cell.angle_beta   90.00
_cell.angle_gamma   90.00
#
_symmetry.space_group_name_H-M   'P 1'
#
loop_
_entity.id
_entity.type
_entity.pdbx_description
1 polymer ?
#
loop_
_entity_poly.entity_id
_entity_poly.type
_entity_poly.pdbx_seq_one_letter_code
_entity_poly.pdbx_strand_id
1 'polypeptide(L)'
;PNPCPLPQRQAGEAAMAMLLEPGMQSVRMGANGEQCPTPSPPSSPGTPHDSCSIAPLTPSQSPRSEARSQQTSSFAVVVAIDFGTTSSGYAFSFSSDPEAIHMMRKWEGGDPGVANQKTPTSLLLTPEGVFHSFGYTARDYYHDLDPEEARDWLYFEKFKMKIHSTSDLTMKTELEAVNGKKMQALEVFAHALRFFKQHAVQELKDQCPSLPERDAIRWVITVPAIWKQPAKQFMR
;
A
#
# COMPACT_ATOMS: atom_id res chain seq x y z
N PRO A 1 18.79 39.32 37.27
CA PRO A 1 17.80 38.47 36.59
C PRO A 1 18.50 37.23 36.00
N ASN A 2 18.41 36.10 36.70
CA ASN A 2 18.98 34.81 36.29
C ASN A 2 18.21 34.21 35.11
N PRO A 3 18.85 33.47 34.19
CA PRO A 3 18.14 32.66 33.22
C PRO A 3 17.70 31.33 33.85
N CYS A 4 16.43 30.96 33.61
CA CYS A 4 15.85 29.66 33.98
C CYS A 4 16.50 28.49 33.21
N PRO A 5 16.75 27.34 33.84
CA PRO A 5 17.24 26.14 33.16
C PRO A 5 16.10 25.27 32.60
N LEU A 6 16.35 24.66 31.44
CA LEU A 6 15.52 23.63 30.80
C LEU A 6 15.66 22.28 31.54
N PRO A 7 14.60 21.46 31.65
CA PRO A 7 14.71 20.12 32.22
C PRO A 7 15.19 19.09 31.18
N GLN A 8 16.30 18.42 31.48
CA GLN A 8 16.74 17.18 30.82
C GLN A 8 15.88 16.00 31.31
N ARG A 9 15.27 15.24 30.39
CA ARG A 9 14.70 13.92 30.70
C ARG A 9 15.77 12.85 30.46
N GLN A 10 16.19 12.18 31.53
CA GLN A 10 16.95 10.93 31.48
C GLN A 10 15.98 9.77 31.17
N ALA A 11 16.26 9.04 30.10
CA ALA A 11 15.72 7.71 29.84
C ALA A 11 16.66 6.69 30.49
N GLY A 12 16.14 5.86 31.39
CA GLY A 12 16.83 4.71 31.97
C GLY A 12 16.24 3.43 31.40
N GLU A 13 17.01 2.80 30.53
CA GLU A 13 16.74 1.58 29.77
C GLU A 13 16.94 0.34 30.65
N ALA A 14 15.93 -0.53 30.75
CA ALA A 14 16.05 -1.84 31.38
C ALA A 14 16.16 -2.91 30.28
N ALA A 15 17.38 -3.36 30.03
CA ALA A 15 17.67 -4.45 29.09
C ALA A 15 17.34 -5.81 29.73
N MET A 16 16.48 -6.59 29.07
CA MET A 16 16.28 -8.02 29.34
C MET A 16 17.14 -8.84 28.38
N ALA A 17 18.03 -9.65 28.96
CA ALA A 17 18.95 -10.55 28.27
C ALA A 17 18.20 -11.77 27.69
N MET A 18 18.46 -12.07 26.42
CA MET A 18 18.05 -13.32 25.75
C MET A 18 19.24 -14.30 25.78
N LEU A 19 19.02 -15.46 26.38
CA LEU A 19 19.94 -16.60 26.37
C LEU A 19 19.83 -17.37 25.04
N LEU A 20 20.97 -17.57 24.39
CA LEU A 20 21.19 -18.50 23.29
C LEU A 20 21.59 -19.87 23.84
N GLU A 21 21.12 -20.97 23.23
CA GLU A 21 21.81 -22.26 23.19
C GLU A 21 21.61 -22.94 21.82
N PRO A 22 22.59 -23.73 21.30
CA PRO A 22 22.64 -24.27 19.94
C PRO A 22 22.30 -25.77 19.84
N GLY A 23 21.94 -26.24 18.64
CA GLY A 23 21.73 -27.66 18.36
C GLY A 23 21.92 -28.03 16.88
N MET A 24 23.00 -28.77 16.61
CA MET A 24 23.38 -29.35 15.32
C MET A 24 22.40 -30.43 14.82
N GLN A 25 22.26 -30.59 13.50
CA GLN A 25 22.58 -31.87 12.82
C GLN A 25 22.58 -31.76 11.28
N SER A 26 23.63 -32.33 10.72
CA SER A 26 23.94 -32.47 9.29
C SER A 26 23.31 -33.76 8.75
N VAL A 27 22.78 -33.72 7.53
CA VAL A 27 22.57 -34.92 6.71
C VAL A 27 23.10 -34.66 5.29
N ARG A 28 24.08 -35.47 4.88
CA ARG A 28 24.57 -35.63 3.50
C ARG A 28 24.00 -36.91 2.92
N MET A 29 23.64 -36.89 1.63
CA MET A 29 23.72 -37.95 0.58
C MET A 29 22.79 -37.47 -0.55
N GLY A 30 23.07 -37.59 -1.85
CA GLY A 30 24.12 -38.22 -2.61
C GLY A 30 24.00 -37.77 -4.09
N ALA A 31 25.03 -38.02 -4.87
CA ALA A 31 25.17 -37.63 -6.27
C ALA A 31 24.51 -38.62 -7.26
N ASN A 32 24.04 -38.09 -8.39
CA ASN A 32 24.00 -38.65 -9.76
C ASN A 32 23.06 -37.71 -10.56
N GLY A 33 23.44 -37.02 -11.63
CA GLY A 33 24.34 -37.40 -12.71
C GLY A 33 23.51 -38.13 -13.76
N GLU A 34 22.98 -37.43 -14.77
CA GLU A 34 22.75 -37.92 -16.14
C GLU A 34 22.13 -36.83 -17.03
N GLN A 35 22.86 -36.52 -18.10
CA GLN A 35 22.53 -35.60 -19.18
C GLN A 35 22.57 -36.46 -20.45
N CYS A 36 21.52 -36.44 -21.29
CA CYS A 36 21.47 -37.25 -22.50
C CYS A 36 20.76 -36.48 -23.65
N PRO A 37 21.17 -36.66 -24.93
CA PRO A 37 21.05 -35.65 -25.99
C PRO A 37 19.90 -35.87 -27.02
N THR A 38 19.75 -34.85 -27.88
CA THR A 38 18.94 -34.61 -29.11
C THR A 38 18.54 -35.83 -29.98
N PRO A 39 17.46 -35.74 -30.82
CA PRO A 39 17.66 -35.33 -32.22
C PRO A 39 16.48 -34.59 -32.91
N SER A 40 16.80 -33.81 -33.96
CA SER A 40 15.87 -33.25 -34.97
C SER A 40 15.52 -34.26 -36.07
N PRO A 41 14.42 -34.08 -36.82
CA PRO A 41 14.24 -34.70 -38.15
C PRO A 41 13.76 -33.66 -39.21
N PRO A 42 13.55 -34.01 -40.51
CA PRO A 42 14.43 -33.59 -41.61
C PRO A 42 13.74 -32.74 -42.70
N SER A 43 14.54 -32.24 -43.63
CA SER A 43 14.18 -31.43 -44.80
C SER A 43 13.56 -32.23 -45.97
N SER A 44 12.79 -31.55 -46.84
CA SER A 44 12.50 -31.98 -48.23
C SER A 44 12.14 -30.80 -49.15
N PRO A 45 12.27 -30.93 -50.49
CA PRO A 45 12.91 -29.93 -51.37
C PRO A 45 11.96 -29.20 -52.35
N GLY A 46 12.46 -28.12 -52.97
CA GLY A 46 11.87 -27.53 -54.18
C GLY A 46 12.38 -26.11 -54.50
N THR A 47 13.26 -25.99 -55.50
CA THR A 47 13.55 -24.75 -56.26
C THR A 47 12.82 -24.84 -57.63
N PRO A 48 12.69 -23.78 -58.47
CA PRO A 48 13.50 -22.56 -58.50
C PRO A 48 12.79 -21.21 -58.81
N HIS A 49 13.59 -20.16 -58.62
CA HIS A 49 13.58 -18.87 -59.35
C HIS A 49 12.44 -17.86 -59.07
N ASP A 50 12.73 -16.85 -58.25
CA ASP A 50 12.83 -15.48 -58.78
C ASP A 50 13.57 -14.54 -57.82
N SER A 51 14.46 -13.76 -58.40
CA SER A 51 15.39 -12.84 -57.76
C SER A 51 14.68 -11.75 -56.96
N CYS A 52 15.00 -11.63 -55.68
CA CYS A 52 14.80 -10.38 -54.94
C CYS A 52 15.99 -10.15 -54.00
N SER A 53 16.72 -9.07 -54.25
CA SER A 53 17.96 -8.71 -53.58
C SER A 53 17.72 -8.40 -52.09
N ILE A 54 18.40 -9.13 -51.20
CA ILE A 54 18.41 -8.83 -49.76
C ILE A 54 19.45 -7.72 -49.51
N ALA A 55 18.97 -6.52 -49.17
CA ALA A 55 19.81 -5.49 -48.55
C ALA A 55 20.04 -5.83 -47.06
N PRO A 56 21.20 -5.51 -46.46
CA PRO A 56 21.43 -5.75 -45.04
C PRO A 56 20.52 -4.86 -44.20
N LEU A 57 19.67 -5.47 -43.36
CA LEU A 57 18.90 -4.75 -42.36
C LEU A 57 19.86 -4.26 -41.27
N THR A 58 20.22 -2.98 -41.35
CA THR A 58 20.83 -2.25 -40.24
C THR A 58 19.79 -2.08 -39.13
N PRO A 59 20.13 -2.28 -37.85
CA PRO A 59 19.21 -1.95 -36.77
C PRO A 59 19.05 -0.42 -36.77
N SER A 60 17.86 0.05 -37.14
CA SER A 60 17.49 1.45 -36.97
C SER A 60 17.51 1.76 -35.47
N GLN A 61 18.41 2.66 -35.05
CA GLN A 61 18.39 3.19 -33.69
C GLN A 61 17.06 3.92 -33.50
N SER A 62 16.21 3.37 -32.63
CA SER A 62 15.01 4.06 -32.15
C SER A 62 15.39 5.48 -31.72
N PRO A 63 14.66 6.53 -32.13
CA PRO A 63 14.96 7.88 -31.69
C PRO A 63 14.91 7.94 -30.17
N ARG A 64 16.03 8.36 -29.56
CA ARG A 64 16.11 8.70 -28.15
C ARG A 64 15.14 9.84 -27.85
N SER A 65 14.40 9.67 -26.75
CA SER A 65 13.62 10.68 -26.02
C SER A 65 13.03 11.77 -26.89
N GLU A 66 11.82 11.52 -27.40
CA GLU A 66 10.91 12.63 -27.62
C GLU A 66 10.77 13.37 -26.27
N ALA A 67 11.20 14.63 -26.25
CA ALA A 67 10.94 15.53 -25.15
C ALA A 67 9.43 15.53 -24.93
N ARG A 68 8.97 14.74 -23.93
CA ARG A 68 7.58 14.71 -23.50
C ARG A 68 7.20 16.15 -23.27
N SER A 69 6.28 16.67 -24.08
CA SER A 69 5.72 17.99 -23.90
C SER A 69 5.30 18.07 -22.43
N GLN A 70 5.94 18.97 -21.67
CA GLN A 70 5.58 19.22 -20.28
C GLN A 70 4.19 19.84 -20.32
N GLN A 71 3.16 19.00 -20.38
CA GLN A 71 1.82 19.40 -20.01
C GLN A 71 1.94 19.95 -18.60
N THR A 72 1.73 21.26 -18.44
CA THR A 72 1.60 21.90 -17.14
C THR A 72 0.50 21.14 -16.40
N SER A 73 0.89 20.26 -15.48
CA SER A 73 -0.08 19.49 -14.70
C SER A 73 -0.90 20.49 -13.89
N SER A 74 -2.22 20.33 -13.87
CA SER A 74 -3.10 21.17 -13.06
C SER A 74 -2.96 20.92 -11.55
N PHE A 75 -2.04 20.04 -11.17
CA PHE A 75 -1.73 19.58 -9.82
C PHE A 75 -0.20 19.53 -9.67
N ALA A 76 0.29 19.76 -8.46
CA ALA A 76 1.73 19.70 -8.14
C ALA A 76 2.15 18.31 -7.65
N VAL A 77 1.25 17.54 -7.04
CA VAL A 77 1.54 16.23 -6.42
C VAL A 77 0.48 15.21 -6.83
N VAL A 78 0.90 13.97 -7.06
CA VAL A 78 0.00 12.81 -7.14
C VAL A 78 0.16 11.99 -5.87
N VAL A 79 -0.94 11.68 -5.20
CA VAL A 79 -0.96 10.73 -4.07
C VAL A 79 -1.78 9.52 -4.49
N ALA A 80 -1.15 8.34 -4.47
CA ALA A 80 -1.78 7.07 -4.76
C ALA A 80 -1.97 6.26 -3.47
N ILE A 81 -3.22 6.00 -3.11
CA ILE A 81 -3.61 5.17 -1.97
C ILE A 81 -3.85 3.75 -2.49
N ASP A 82 -3.03 2.83 -2.03
CA ASP A 82 -3.30 1.40 -2.16
C ASP A 82 -4.18 0.95 -1.00
N PHE A 83 -5.49 0.90 -1.24
CA PHE A 83 -6.46 0.53 -0.22
C PHE A 83 -6.66 -0.99 -0.22
N GLY A 84 -5.75 -1.77 0.36
CA GLY A 84 -5.82 -3.23 0.30
C GLY A 84 -6.83 -3.86 1.27
N THR A 85 -7.11 -5.16 1.08
CA THR A 85 -7.97 -5.91 2.00
C THR A 85 -7.33 -6.11 3.37
N THR A 86 -6.06 -6.54 3.38
CA THR A 86 -5.32 -6.85 4.62
C THR A 86 -4.50 -5.66 5.09
N SER A 87 -3.84 -4.97 4.16
CA SER A 87 -2.97 -3.85 4.46
C SER A 87 -3.15 -2.76 3.43
N SER A 88 -3.09 -1.52 3.87
CA SER A 88 -3.23 -0.32 3.06
C SER A 88 -2.02 0.58 3.23
N GLY A 89 -1.72 1.37 2.21
CA GLY A 89 -0.61 2.33 2.26
C GLY A 89 -0.79 3.38 1.17
N TYR A 90 0.13 4.34 1.10
CA TYR A 90 0.16 5.29 0.01
C TYR A 90 1.59 5.60 -0.41
N ALA A 91 1.69 6.10 -1.65
CA ALA A 91 2.88 6.70 -2.19
C ALA A 91 2.53 8.03 -2.84
N PHE A 92 3.51 8.90 -3.01
CA PHE A 92 3.33 10.15 -3.73
C PHE A 92 4.55 10.48 -4.59
N SER A 93 4.33 11.33 -5.59
CA SER A 93 5.39 11.94 -6.38
C SER A 93 5.03 13.38 -6.74
N PHE A 94 6.05 14.20 -6.93
CA PHE A 94 5.88 15.56 -7.42
C PHE A 94 5.79 15.54 -8.94
N SER A 95 4.93 16.38 -9.50
CA SER A 95 4.76 16.47 -10.95
C SER A 95 6.02 17.03 -11.65
N SER A 96 6.86 17.76 -10.89
CA SER A 96 8.18 18.21 -11.34
C SER A 96 9.21 17.09 -11.44
N ASP A 97 9.03 15.99 -10.71
CA ASP A 97 9.91 14.82 -10.74
C ASP A 97 9.08 13.52 -10.59
N PRO A 98 8.39 13.07 -11.65
CA PRO A 98 7.46 11.95 -11.57
C PRO A 98 8.11 10.59 -11.27
N GLU A 99 9.41 10.46 -11.54
CA GLU A 99 10.18 9.21 -11.31
C GLU A 99 10.62 9.07 -9.85
N ALA A 100 10.65 10.18 -9.09
CA ALA A 100 10.89 10.16 -7.65
C ALA A 100 9.63 9.73 -6.89
N ILE A 101 9.52 8.43 -6.63
CA ILE A 101 8.40 7.85 -5.87
C ILE A 101 8.72 7.79 -4.38
N HIS A 102 7.94 8.51 -3.58
CA HIS A 102 8.04 8.54 -2.13
C HIS A 102 6.97 7.61 -1.53
N MET A 103 7.39 6.46 -1.01
CA MET A 103 6.48 5.53 -0.32
C MET A 103 6.40 5.83 1.16
N MET A 104 5.19 5.76 1.75
CA MET A 104 5.06 5.93 3.18
C MET A 104 5.65 4.75 3.94
N ARG A 105 6.48 5.05 4.95
CA ARG A 105 7.17 4.04 5.78
C ARG A 105 7.06 4.27 7.28
N LYS A 106 6.55 5.43 7.71
CA LYS A 106 6.35 5.77 9.11
C LYS A 106 4.86 5.56 9.42
N TRP A 107 4.56 4.62 10.30
CA TRP A 107 3.20 4.37 10.77
C TRP A 107 3.24 4.39 12.29
N GLU A 108 2.27 5.06 12.91
CA GLU A 108 2.05 4.96 14.35
C GLU A 108 1.70 3.52 14.73
N GLY A 109 2.23 3.05 15.86
CA GLY A 109 2.05 1.66 16.34
C GLY A 109 2.83 0.60 15.56
N GLY A 110 3.62 0.96 14.54
CA GLY A 110 4.51 0.02 13.88
C GLY A 110 5.76 -0.30 14.70
N ASP A 111 6.35 -1.49 14.49
CA ASP A 111 7.59 -1.89 15.16
C ASP A 111 8.73 -0.90 14.87
N PRO A 112 9.35 -0.29 15.92
CA PRO A 112 10.47 0.63 15.75
C PRO A 112 11.60 -0.03 14.96
N GLY A 113 12.04 0.60 13.87
CA GLY A 113 13.11 0.10 13.01
C GLY A 113 12.68 -0.84 11.89
N VAL A 114 11.41 -1.28 11.85
CA VAL A 114 10.85 -2.02 10.71
C VAL A 114 10.15 -1.04 9.78
N ALA A 115 10.72 -0.83 8.59
CA ALA A 115 10.15 0.04 7.57
C ALA A 115 8.96 -0.64 6.85
N ASN A 116 7.81 -0.72 7.52
CA ASN A 116 6.58 -1.22 6.91
C ASN A 116 6.04 -0.21 5.90
N GLN A 117 5.89 -0.62 4.64
CA GLN A 117 5.35 0.24 3.57
C GLN A 117 3.83 0.38 3.62
N LYS A 118 3.19 -0.42 4.48
CA LYS A 118 1.74 -0.49 4.66
C LYS A 118 1.41 -0.65 6.14
N THR A 119 0.19 -0.30 6.48
CA THR A 119 -0.43 -0.52 7.79
C THR A 119 -1.63 -1.45 7.64
N PRO A 120 -2.05 -2.21 8.66
CA PRO A 120 -3.27 -3.03 8.60
C PRO A 120 -4.49 -2.24 8.13
N THR A 121 -5.35 -2.85 7.32
CA THR A 121 -6.66 -2.25 6.98
C THR A 121 -7.64 -2.48 8.12
N SER A 122 -7.39 -1.81 9.23
CA SER A 122 -8.15 -1.89 10.48
C SER A 122 -8.61 -0.50 10.88
N LEU A 123 -9.91 -0.34 11.15
CA LEU A 123 -10.50 0.91 11.61
C LEU A 123 -11.12 0.67 12.99
N LEU A 124 -10.84 1.58 13.92
CA LEU A 124 -11.48 1.61 15.23
C LEU A 124 -12.25 2.92 15.39
N LEU A 125 -13.52 2.82 15.73
CA LEU A 125 -14.37 3.95 16.11
C LEU A 125 -14.83 3.80 17.55
N THR A 126 -15.05 4.95 18.21
CA THR A 126 -15.65 5.00 19.55
C THR A 126 -17.08 4.44 19.54
N PRO A 127 -17.68 4.15 20.71
CA PRO A 127 -19.08 3.70 20.78
C PRO A 127 -20.09 4.64 20.10
N GLU A 128 -19.77 5.94 20.02
CA GLU A 128 -20.56 6.98 19.35
C GLU A 128 -20.35 7.02 17.82
N GLY A 129 -19.48 6.15 17.29
CA GLY A 129 -19.13 6.11 15.87
C GLY A 129 -18.12 7.16 15.43
N VAL A 130 -17.38 7.78 16.37
CA VAL A 130 -16.36 8.78 16.05
C VAL A 130 -15.03 8.08 15.72
N PHE A 131 -14.28 8.62 14.76
CA PHE A 131 -12.95 8.11 14.42
C PHE A 131 -12.04 8.14 15.65
N HIS A 132 -11.49 6.98 16.02
CA HIS A 132 -10.47 6.89 17.05
C HIS A 132 -9.09 6.69 16.41
N SER A 133 -8.90 5.57 15.69
CA SER A 133 -7.62 5.24 15.07
C SER A 133 -7.77 4.33 13.84
N PHE A 134 -6.69 4.22 13.08
CA PHE A 134 -6.56 3.31 11.94
C PHE A 134 -5.22 2.56 12.00
N GLY A 135 -5.13 1.40 11.37
CA GLY A 135 -3.87 0.67 11.24
C GLY A 135 -3.45 -0.08 12.50
N TYR A 136 -2.14 -0.13 12.76
CA TYR A 136 -1.58 -0.78 13.95
C TYR A 136 -2.19 -0.22 15.24
N THR A 137 -2.28 1.11 15.38
CA THR A 137 -2.90 1.76 16.54
C THR A 137 -4.36 1.31 16.77
N ALA A 138 -5.14 1.07 15.72
CA ALA A 138 -6.52 0.57 15.85
C ALA A 138 -6.56 -0.87 16.34
N ARG A 139 -5.72 -1.71 15.75
CA ARG A 139 -5.62 -3.13 16.09
C ARG A 139 -5.16 -3.31 17.53
N ASP A 140 -4.04 -2.68 17.88
CA ASP A 140 -3.39 -2.88 19.18
C ASP A 140 -4.29 -2.32 20.30
N TYR A 141 -4.80 -1.10 20.13
CA TYR A 141 -5.74 -0.52 21.11
C TYR A 141 -6.96 -1.40 21.34
N TYR A 142 -7.60 -1.92 20.29
CA TYR A 142 -8.79 -2.76 20.44
C TYR A 142 -8.49 -4.09 21.14
N HIS A 143 -7.31 -4.69 20.90
CA HIS A 143 -6.93 -5.94 21.53
C HIS A 143 -6.41 -5.78 22.96
N ASP A 144 -6.01 -4.56 23.34
CA ASP A 144 -5.61 -4.22 24.70
C ASP A 144 -6.80 -3.78 25.59
N LEU A 145 -7.98 -3.53 25.01
CA LEU A 145 -9.20 -3.21 25.77
C LEU A 145 -9.67 -4.40 26.62
N ASP A 146 -10.27 -4.08 27.77
CA ASP A 146 -11.00 -5.07 28.55
C ASP A 146 -12.15 -5.67 27.71
N PRO A 147 -12.40 -6.99 27.78
CA PRO A 147 -13.44 -7.64 26.97
C PRO A 147 -14.84 -7.08 27.15
N GLU A 148 -15.15 -6.46 28.29
CA GLU A 148 -16.43 -5.80 28.53
C GLU A 148 -16.52 -4.47 27.78
N GLU A 149 -15.46 -3.66 27.83
CA GLU A 149 -15.39 -2.38 27.11
C GLU A 149 -15.36 -2.59 25.59
N ALA A 150 -14.57 -3.55 25.11
CA ALA A 150 -14.42 -3.84 23.68
C ALA A 150 -15.76 -4.12 22.97
N ARG A 151 -16.78 -4.57 23.70
CA ARG A 151 -18.14 -4.82 23.16
C ARG A 151 -18.84 -3.55 22.71
N ASP A 152 -18.45 -2.40 23.23
CA ASP A 152 -19.06 -1.13 22.86
C ASP A 152 -18.37 -0.44 21.69
N TRP A 153 -17.09 -0.74 21.48
CA TRP A 153 -16.28 -0.19 20.39
C TRP A 153 -16.61 -0.80 19.03
N LEU A 154 -16.46 -0.01 17.97
CA LEU A 154 -16.71 -0.46 16.60
C LEU A 154 -15.38 -0.72 15.90
N TYR A 155 -14.92 -1.97 15.96
CA TYR A 155 -13.72 -2.42 15.28
C TYR A 155 -14.06 -3.12 13.96
N PHE A 156 -13.44 -2.65 12.87
CA PHE A 156 -13.62 -3.19 11.53
C PHE A 156 -12.29 -3.66 10.95
N GLU A 157 -12.25 -4.92 10.50
CA GLU A 157 -11.14 -5.48 9.73
C GLU A 157 -11.64 -6.11 8.44
N LYS A 158 -10.78 -6.19 7.41
CA LYS A 158 -11.07 -6.85 6.11
C LYS A 158 -12.38 -6.41 5.45
N PHE A 159 -12.91 -5.24 5.81
CA PHE A 159 -14.23 -4.76 5.38
C PHE A 159 -14.32 -4.50 3.87
N LYS A 160 -13.17 -4.35 3.20
CA LYS A 160 -13.07 -4.33 1.73
C LYS A 160 -13.62 -5.59 1.06
N MET A 161 -13.58 -6.75 1.73
CA MET A 161 -14.16 -7.98 1.17
C MET A 161 -15.68 -7.94 1.11
N LYS A 162 -16.33 -7.22 2.03
CA LYS A 162 -17.79 -7.19 2.10
C LYS A 162 -18.39 -6.51 0.87
N ILE A 163 -17.76 -5.46 0.35
CA ILE A 163 -18.22 -4.79 -0.88
C ILE A 163 -17.91 -5.58 -2.14
N HIS A 164 -16.92 -6.48 -2.12
CA HIS A 164 -16.66 -7.42 -3.22
C HIS A 164 -17.71 -8.54 -3.28
N SER A 165 -18.12 -9.07 -2.12
CA SER A 165 -19.06 -10.21 -2.05
C SER A 165 -20.53 -9.81 -2.10
N THR A 166 -20.85 -8.52 -1.98
CA THR A 166 -22.24 -8.02 -2.02
C THR A 166 -22.69 -7.82 -3.47
N SER A 167 -23.74 -8.54 -3.89
CA SER A 167 -24.35 -8.41 -5.22
C SER A 167 -25.02 -7.05 -5.44
N ASP A 168 -25.73 -6.57 -4.42
CA ASP A 168 -26.58 -5.37 -4.46
C ASP A 168 -25.99 -4.27 -3.58
N LEU A 169 -24.78 -3.83 -3.94
CA LEU A 169 -24.10 -2.74 -3.24
C LEU A 169 -24.86 -1.43 -3.49
N THR A 170 -25.31 -0.80 -2.41
CA THR A 170 -26.00 0.49 -2.44
C THR A 170 -25.36 1.45 -1.43
N MET A 171 -25.71 2.73 -1.50
CA MET A 171 -25.28 3.71 -0.48
C MET A 171 -25.84 3.42 0.92
N LYS A 172 -26.82 2.51 1.03
CA LYS A 172 -27.40 2.04 2.29
C LYS A 172 -26.76 0.74 2.79
N THR A 173 -25.80 0.17 2.06
CA THR A 173 -25.13 -1.06 2.48
C THR A 173 -24.42 -0.84 3.81
N GLU A 174 -24.63 -1.75 4.74
CA GLU A 174 -24.02 -1.71 6.07
C GLU A 174 -22.89 -2.74 6.19
N LEU A 175 -21.90 -2.39 7.00
CA LEU A 175 -20.83 -3.26 7.46
C LEU A 175 -21.08 -3.59 8.92
N GLU A 176 -20.65 -4.79 9.31
CA GLU A 176 -20.74 -5.28 10.68
C GLU A 176 -19.37 -5.14 11.33
N ALA A 177 -19.31 -4.48 12.49
CA ALA A 177 -18.14 -4.45 13.35
C ALA A 177 -17.97 -5.80 14.07
N VAL A 178 -16.82 -6.04 14.69
CA VAL A 178 -16.56 -7.29 15.43
C VAL A 178 -17.57 -7.56 16.55
N ASN A 179 -18.14 -6.52 17.16
CA ASN A 179 -19.19 -6.64 18.18
C ASN A 179 -20.60 -6.91 17.61
N GLY A 180 -20.76 -7.05 16.29
CA GLY A 180 -22.05 -7.28 15.63
C GLY A 180 -22.88 -6.02 15.37
N LYS A 181 -22.46 -4.85 15.87
CA LYS A 181 -23.12 -3.56 15.55
C LYS A 181 -22.86 -3.20 14.08
N LYS A 182 -23.84 -2.56 13.45
CA LYS A 182 -23.79 -2.18 12.03
C LYS A 182 -23.56 -0.70 11.83
N MET A 183 -22.84 -0.36 10.77
CA MET A 183 -22.60 1.01 10.32
C MET A 183 -22.66 1.08 8.80
N GLN A 184 -23.06 2.22 8.24
CA GLN A 184 -23.03 2.42 6.79
C GLN A 184 -21.61 2.22 6.25
N ALA A 185 -21.51 1.44 5.18
CA ALA A 185 -20.24 1.20 4.51
C ALA A 185 -19.58 2.51 4.07
N LEU A 186 -20.38 3.45 3.58
CA LEU A 186 -19.87 4.75 3.13
C LEU A 186 -19.10 5.48 4.23
N GLU A 187 -19.62 5.49 5.46
CA GLU A 187 -18.97 6.13 6.61
C GLU A 187 -17.66 5.43 6.98
N VAL A 188 -17.65 4.10 7.06
CA VAL A 188 -16.45 3.31 7.36
C VAL A 188 -15.33 3.57 6.35
N PHE A 189 -15.64 3.56 5.05
CA PHE A 189 -14.67 3.85 4.00
C PHE A 189 -14.24 5.32 4.02
N ALA A 190 -15.17 6.25 4.28
CA ALA A 190 -14.85 7.67 4.39
C ALA A 190 -13.89 7.94 5.57
N HIS A 191 -14.08 7.30 6.72
CA HIS A 191 -13.14 7.37 7.85
C HIS A 191 -11.74 6.90 7.46
N ALA A 192 -11.64 5.74 6.82
CA ALA A 192 -10.36 5.19 6.39
C ALA A 192 -9.64 6.08 5.36
N LEU A 193 -10.37 6.58 4.35
CA LEU A 193 -9.79 7.47 3.33
C LEU A 193 -9.44 8.85 3.90
N ARG A 194 -10.21 9.34 4.87
CA ARG A 194 -9.91 10.59 5.59
C ARG A 194 -8.60 10.48 6.37
N PHE A 195 -8.35 9.34 7.03
CA PHE A 195 -7.08 9.07 7.69
C PHE A 195 -5.91 9.17 6.70
N PHE A 196 -5.96 8.45 5.57
CA PHE A 196 -4.90 8.52 4.55
C PHE A 196 -4.71 9.93 3.99
N LYS A 197 -5.81 10.65 3.75
CA LYS A 197 -5.76 12.03 3.28
C LYS A 197 -5.01 12.93 4.26
N GLN A 198 -5.39 12.89 5.54
CA GLN A 198 -4.78 13.71 6.58
C GLN A 198 -3.30 13.38 6.76
N HIS A 199 -2.96 12.09 6.83
CA HIS A 199 -1.60 11.63 6.99
C HIS A 199 -0.70 12.01 5.80
N ALA A 200 -1.18 11.82 4.57
CA ALA A 200 -0.44 12.20 3.36
C ALA A 200 -0.25 13.72 3.26
N VAL A 201 -1.27 14.52 3.59
CA VAL A 201 -1.15 15.98 3.61
C VAL A 201 -0.16 16.44 4.67
N GLN A 202 -0.15 15.81 5.85
CA GLN A 202 0.81 16.15 6.89
C GLN A 202 2.25 15.87 6.45
N GLU A 203 2.54 14.68 5.92
CA GLU A 203 3.88 14.34 5.43
C GLU A 203 4.32 15.27 4.28
N LEU A 204 3.40 15.65 3.38
CA LEU A 204 3.69 16.61 2.31
C LEU A 204 4.01 18.01 2.85
N LYS A 205 3.33 18.47 3.90
CA LYS A 205 3.63 19.75 4.55
C LYS A 205 5.00 19.72 5.22
N ASP A 206 5.36 18.62 5.85
CA ASP A 206 6.65 18.46 6.51
C ASP A 206 7.81 18.46 5.50
N GLN A 207 7.61 17.86 4.32
CA GLN A 207 8.61 17.85 3.24
C GLN A 207 8.61 19.12 2.38
N CYS A 208 7.46 19.76 2.19
CA CYS A 208 7.29 20.94 1.34
C CYS A 208 6.25 21.90 1.94
N PRO A 209 6.65 22.76 2.90
CA PRO A 209 5.74 23.68 3.59
C PRO A 209 5.05 24.70 2.67
N SER A 210 5.61 24.97 1.49
CA SER A 210 5.08 25.92 0.51
C SER A 210 4.06 25.32 -0.46
N LEU A 211 3.72 24.03 -0.33
CA LEU A 211 2.75 23.38 -1.22
C LEU A 211 1.35 24.00 -1.04
N PRO A 212 0.69 24.48 -2.12
CA PRO A 212 -0.68 25.00 -2.02
C PRO A 212 -1.64 23.87 -1.58
N GLU A 213 -2.47 24.09 -0.56
CA GLU A 213 -3.38 23.03 -0.08
C GLU A 213 -4.53 22.72 -1.03
N ARG A 214 -5.02 23.72 -1.78
CA ARG A 214 -6.17 23.58 -2.68
C ARG A 214 -5.72 23.16 -4.07
N ASP A 215 -6.35 22.12 -4.60
CA ASP A 215 -6.21 21.58 -5.96
C ASP A 215 -4.80 21.16 -6.40
N ALA A 216 -3.79 21.29 -5.53
CA ALA A 216 -2.42 20.88 -5.83
C ALA A 216 -2.22 19.36 -5.77
N ILE A 217 -3.12 18.62 -5.12
CA ILE A 217 -2.99 17.16 -4.94
C ILE A 217 -4.02 16.44 -5.81
N ARG A 218 -3.53 15.60 -6.71
CA ARG A 218 -4.33 14.60 -7.41
C ARG A 218 -4.36 13.29 -6.63
N TRP A 219 -5.55 12.90 -6.18
CA TRP A 219 -5.77 11.64 -5.48
C TRP A 219 -6.04 10.50 -6.45
N VAL A 220 -5.37 9.38 -6.23
CA VAL A 220 -5.57 8.12 -6.94
C VAL A 220 -5.86 7.05 -5.90
N ILE A 221 -6.91 6.26 -6.11
CA ILE A 221 -7.25 5.13 -5.26
C ILE A 221 -7.22 3.84 -6.07
N THR A 222 -6.56 2.80 -5.54
CA THR A 222 -6.54 1.49 -6.21
C THR A 222 -7.86 0.75 -5.96
N VAL A 223 -8.45 0.25 -7.05
CA VAL A 223 -9.60 -0.65 -7.02
C VAL A 223 -9.25 -1.95 -7.73
N PRO A 224 -9.54 -3.13 -7.14
CA PRO A 224 -9.21 -4.41 -7.77
C PRO A 224 -9.90 -4.55 -9.14
N ALA A 225 -9.17 -5.08 -10.13
CA ALA A 225 -9.67 -5.21 -11.49
C ALA A 225 -10.93 -6.09 -11.58
N ILE A 226 -11.00 -7.15 -10.76
CA ILE A 226 -12.09 -8.13 -10.69
C ILE A 226 -13.41 -7.56 -10.15
N TRP A 227 -13.41 -6.33 -9.61
CA TRP A 227 -14.62 -5.73 -9.06
C TRP A 227 -15.61 -5.34 -10.16
N LYS A 228 -16.88 -5.62 -9.88
CA LYS A 228 -18.01 -5.14 -10.70
C LYS A 228 -18.09 -3.62 -10.67
N GLN A 229 -18.72 -3.04 -11.70
CA GLN A 229 -18.82 -1.60 -11.84
C GLN A 229 -19.45 -0.88 -10.63
N PRO A 230 -20.50 -1.40 -9.97
CA PRO A 230 -21.06 -0.76 -8.77
C PRO A 230 -20.03 -0.61 -7.63
N ALA A 231 -19.21 -1.63 -7.36
CA ALA A 231 -18.17 -1.57 -6.34
C ALA A 231 -17.06 -0.57 -6.69
N LYS A 232 -16.71 -0.45 -7.99
CA LYS A 232 -15.78 0.57 -8.46
C LYS A 232 -16.35 1.98 -8.31
N GLN A 233 -17.65 2.17 -8.56
CA GLN A 233 -18.32 3.47 -8.36
C GLN A 233 -18.46 3.83 -6.88
N PHE A 234 -18.72 2.85 -6.01
CA PHE A 234 -18.80 3.08 -4.57
C PHE A 234 -17.49 3.62 -3.98
N MET A 235 -16.34 3.24 -4.53
CA MET A 235 -15.03 3.73 -4.09
C MET A 235 -14.64 5.11 -4.64
N ARG A 236 -15.34 5.62 -5.64
CA ARG A 236 -15.07 6.92 -6.27
C ARG A 236 -15.76 8.03 -5.49
#